data_AF-W8EXH0-F1
#
_entry.id   AF-W8EXH0-F1
#
_cell.length_a   1.000
_cell.length_b   1.000
_cell.length_c   1.000
_cell.angle_alpha   90.00
_cell.angle_beta   90.00
_cell.angle_gamma   90.00
#
_symmetry.space_group_name_H-M   'P 1'
#
loop_
_entity.id
_entity.type
_entity.pdbx_description
1 polymer ?
#
loop_
_entity_poly.entity_id
_entity_poly.type
_entity_poly.pdbx_seq_one_letter_code
_entity_poly.pdbx_strand_id
1 'polypeptide(L)'
;MEVSKHRPVSPAEATPYLRWFTQLGLVLCSFGLLYLLWEWYTIGIIADQEKIADYQFETESMLGEGGSHYTSAAAYAAAALRTAVFVCLPLTAVFALAVRNGTRRFQLLAVAAVTVAGLINILL
;
A
#
# COMPACT_ATOMS: atom_id res chain seq x y z
N MET A 1 31.20 -0.29 -45.05
CA MET A 1 29.84 -0.30 -44.49
C MET A 1 29.92 -1.04 -43.17
N GLU A 2 30.15 -0.31 -42.07
CA GLU A 2 30.28 -0.94 -40.75
C GLU A 2 28.90 -1.35 -40.23
N VAL A 3 28.73 -2.66 -40.03
CA VAL A 3 27.54 -3.22 -39.41
C VAL A 3 27.58 -2.84 -37.92
N SER A 4 26.79 -1.84 -37.56
CA SER A 4 26.54 -1.45 -36.16
C SER A 4 26.10 -2.69 -35.37
N LYS A 5 27.01 -3.23 -34.55
CA LYS A 5 26.70 -4.27 -33.55
C LYS A 5 25.67 -3.69 -32.57
N HIS A 6 24.41 -4.07 -32.70
CA HIS A 6 23.43 -3.88 -31.65
C HIS A 6 23.93 -4.58 -30.39
N ARG A 7 24.36 -3.80 -29.39
CA ARG A 7 24.58 -4.33 -28.04
C ARG A 7 23.22 -4.84 -27.54
N PRO A 8 23.16 -6.05 -26.98
CA PRO A 8 21.95 -6.48 -26.27
C PRO A 8 21.72 -5.48 -25.13
N VAL A 9 20.59 -4.78 -25.18
CA VAL A 9 20.16 -3.90 -24.10
C VAL A 9 20.02 -4.75 -22.85
N SER A 10 20.71 -4.36 -21.79
CA SER A 10 20.62 -5.06 -20.52
C SER A 10 19.16 -5.08 -20.06
N PRO A 11 18.62 -6.20 -19.55
CA PRO A 11 17.27 -6.22 -18.97
C PRO A 11 17.03 -5.14 -17.91
N ALA A 12 18.10 -4.66 -17.26
CA ALA A 12 18.05 -3.57 -16.28
C ALA A 12 17.83 -2.18 -16.91
N GLU A 13 18.19 -1.99 -18.17
CA GLU A 13 17.99 -0.74 -18.93
C GLU A 13 16.62 -0.69 -19.63
N ALA A 14 15.96 -1.84 -19.81
CA ALA A 14 14.75 -1.94 -20.61
C ALA A 14 13.49 -1.33 -19.98
N THR A 15 13.44 -1.15 -18.64
CA THR A 15 12.23 -0.64 -17.95
C THR A 15 12.54 0.21 -16.70
N PRO A 16 13.20 1.38 -16.85
CA PRO A 16 13.52 2.25 -15.72
C PRO A 16 12.27 2.67 -14.93
N TYR A 17 11.14 2.89 -15.61
CA TYR A 17 9.88 3.28 -14.99
C TYR A 17 9.32 2.25 -14.02
N LEU A 18 9.37 0.95 -14.37
CA LEU A 18 8.88 -0.12 -13.49
C LEU A 18 9.71 -0.23 -12.22
N ARG A 19 11.03 -0.03 -12.35
CA ARG A 19 11.93 -0.02 -11.19
C ARG A 19 11.60 1.11 -10.24
N TRP A 20 11.50 2.35 -10.74
CA TRP A 20 11.10 3.51 -9.95
C TRP A 20 9.74 3.32 -9.30
N PHE A 21 8.75 2.82 -10.06
CA PHE A 21 7.42 2.51 -9.56
C PHE A 21 7.49 1.52 -8.38
N THR A 22 8.25 0.43 -8.49
CA THR A 22 8.38 -0.54 -7.40
C THR A 22 9.09 0.00 -6.17
N GLN A 23 10.08 0.87 -6.34
CA GLN A 23 10.77 1.50 -5.21
C GLN A 23 9.86 2.50 -4.49
N LEU A 24 9.18 3.35 -5.25
CA LEU A 24 8.22 4.30 -4.70
C LEU A 24 7.04 3.58 -4.04
N GLY A 25 6.50 2.55 -4.68
CA GLY A 25 5.44 1.72 -4.15
C GLY A 25 5.84 1.04 -2.83
N LEU A 26 7.07 0.52 -2.73
CA LEU A 26 7.59 -0.02 -1.47
C LEU A 26 7.59 1.02 -0.35
N VAL A 27 8.09 2.24 -0.62
CA VAL A 27 8.14 3.32 0.37
C VAL A 27 6.73 3.71 0.81
N LEU A 28 5.81 3.92 -0.13
CA LEU A 28 4.44 4.32 0.17
C LEU A 28 3.67 3.23 0.92
N CYS A 29 3.78 1.96 0.50
CA CYS A 29 3.15 0.84 1.20
C CYS A 29 3.72 0.66 2.61
N SER A 30 5.04 0.85 2.80
CA SER A 30 5.67 0.78 4.12
C SER A 30 5.18 1.91 5.02
N PHE A 31 5.09 3.14 4.50
CA PHE A 31 4.57 4.28 5.24
C PHE A 31 3.10 4.06 5.63
N GLY A 32 2.26 3.62 4.68
CA GLY A 32 0.85 3.30 4.95
C GLY A 32 0.67 2.19 5.99
N LEU A 33 1.49 1.13 5.91
CA LEU A 33 1.49 0.06 6.90
C LEU A 33 1.82 0.57 8.30
N LEU A 34 2.91 1.33 8.44
CA LEU A 34 3.33 1.87 9.74
C LEU A 34 2.33 2.88 10.29
N TYR A 35 1.77 3.73 9.42
CA TYR A 35 0.74 4.69 9.78
C TYR A 35 -0.51 3.99 10.33
N LEU A 36 -1.04 2.98 9.63
CA LEU A 36 -2.23 2.25 10.09
C LEU A 36 -1.99 1.45 11.37
N LEU A 37 -0.80 0.88 11.55
CA LEU A 37 -0.42 0.24 12.80
C LEU A 37 -0.30 1.25 13.95
N TRP A 38 0.22 2.44 13.66
CA TRP A 38 0.26 3.55 14.63
C TRP A 38 -1.15 4.01 15.02
N GLU A 39 -2.05 4.16 14.05
CA GLU A 39 -3.46 4.47 14.28
C GLU A 39 -4.14 3.42 15.16
N TRP A 40 -4.01 2.15 14.80
CA TRP A 40 -4.54 1.05 15.62
C TRP A 40 -3.95 1.06 17.04
N TYR A 41 -2.65 1.29 17.19
CA TYR A 41 -2.01 1.30 18.50
C TYR A 41 -2.49 2.47 19.37
N THR A 42 -2.51 3.68 18.82
CA THR A 42 -2.90 4.90 19.56
C THR A 42 -4.38 4.92 19.93
N ILE A 43 -5.26 4.57 18.99
CA ILE A 43 -6.71 4.62 19.21
C ILE A 43 -7.22 3.34 19.87
N GLY A 44 -6.72 2.18 19.46
CA GLY A 44 -7.21 0.88 19.90
C GLY A 44 -6.56 0.33 21.17
N ILE A 45 -5.29 0.66 21.44
CA ILE A 45 -4.54 0.11 22.58
C ILE A 45 -4.31 1.17 23.67
N ILE A 46 -3.75 2.32 23.31
CA ILE A 46 -3.55 3.43 24.26
C ILE A 46 -4.89 4.07 24.63
N ALA A 47 -5.84 4.11 23.68
CA ALA A 47 -7.10 4.84 23.80
C ALA A 47 -6.88 6.33 24.13
N ASP A 48 -5.95 6.95 23.41
CA ASP A 48 -5.61 8.36 23.55
C ASP A 48 -6.83 9.25 23.29
N GLN A 49 -7.30 9.92 24.34
CA GLN A 49 -8.54 10.71 24.30
C GLN A 49 -8.41 11.98 23.46
N GLU A 50 -7.23 12.60 23.42
CA GLU A 50 -6.99 13.82 22.63
C GLU A 50 -7.09 13.45 21.14
N LYS A 51 -6.40 12.38 20.75
CA LYS A 51 -6.44 11.88 19.39
C LYS A 51 -7.84 11.37 18.98
N ILE A 52 -8.55 10.68 19.87
CA ILE A 52 -9.92 10.22 19.61
C ILE A 52 -10.89 11.39 19.42
N ALA A 53 -10.71 12.49 20.18
CA ALA A 53 -11.55 13.67 20.08
C ALA A 53 -11.41 14.40 18.74
N ASP A 54 -10.25 14.29 18.08
CA ASP A 54 -10.03 14.84 16.74
C ASP A 54 -10.83 14.11 15.65
N TYR A 55 -11.28 12.87 15.93
CA TYR A 55 -12.04 12.07 14.98
C TYR A 55 -13.54 12.38 15.02
N GLN A 56 -14.05 12.83 13.88
CA GLN A 56 -15.49 13.05 13.67
C GLN A 56 -16.18 11.75 13.21
N PHE A 57 -16.38 10.82 14.13
CA PHE A 57 -17.13 9.57 13.85
C PHE A 57 -18.54 9.89 13.31
N GLU A 58 -19.08 8.98 12.50
CA GLU A 58 -20.39 9.14 11.83
C GLU A 58 -20.49 10.29 10.81
N THR A 59 -19.40 11.00 10.51
CA THR A 59 -19.39 12.06 9.49
C THR A 59 -18.81 11.59 8.15
N GLU A 60 -19.14 12.29 7.06
CA GLU A 60 -18.56 12.05 5.72
C GLU A 60 -17.03 12.11 5.68
N SER A 61 -16.41 12.78 6.65
CA SER A 61 -14.94 12.81 6.74
C SER A 61 -14.32 11.47 7.16
N MET A 62 -15.13 10.58 7.76
CA MET A 62 -14.72 9.29 8.33
C MET A 62 -15.44 8.12 7.64
N LEU A 63 -15.26 8.04 6.32
CA LEU A 63 -15.71 6.92 5.51
C LEU A 63 -14.79 5.70 5.72
N GLY A 64 -15.41 4.57 6.04
CA GLY A 64 -14.80 3.25 6.05
C GLY A 64 -14.98 2.50 4.74
N GLU A 65 -14.63 1.21 4.76
CA GLU A 65 -14.80 0.30 3.62
C GLU A 65 -16.26 0.33 3.13
N GLY A 66 -16.48 0.39 1.81
CA GLY A 66 -17.81 0.48 1.19
C GLY A 66 -18.56 1.79 1.36
N GLY A 67 -17.89 2.87 1.77
CA GLY A 67 -18.53 4.18 1.94
C GLY A 67 -19.43 4.28 3.18
N SER A 68 -19.30 3.33 4.11
CA SER A 68 -20.01 3.35 5.40
C SER A 68 -19.22 4.14 6.44
N HIS A 69 -19.87 4.99 7.24
CA HIS A 69 -19.16 5.75 8.26
C HIS A 69 -18.69 4.86 9.41
N TYR A 70 -17.53 5.18 9.98
CA TYR A 70 -17.10 4.56 11.23
C TYR A 70 -17.97 5.04 12.39
N THR A 71 -18.66 4.12 13.06
CA THR A 71 -19.57 4.39 14.17
C THR A 71 -18.89 4.57 15.52
N SER A 72 -17.61 4.18 15.64
CA SER A 72 -16.85 4.32 16.88
C SER A 72 -15.34 4.27 16.65
N ALA A 73 -14.58 4.78 17.63
CA ALA A 73 -13.12 4.66 17.69
C ALA A 73 -12.66 3.19 17.63
N ALA A 74 -13.39 2.28 18.29
CA ALA A 74 -13.10 0.86 18.26
C ALA A 74 -13.29 0.25 16.86
N ALA A 75 -14.36 0.64 16.14
CA ALA A 75 -14.60 0.20 14.77
C ALA A 75 -13.50 0.71 13.82
N TYR A 76 -13.10 1.98 13.97
CA TYR A 76 -12.00 2.55 13.20
C TYR A 76 -10.67 1.84 13.47
N ALA A 77 -10.28 1.65 14.74
CA ALA A 77 -9.04 0.98 15.10
C ALA A 77 -9.00 -0.47 14.59
N ALA A 78 -10.13 -1.19 14.67
CA ALA A 78 -10.23 -2.55 14.12
C ALA A 78 -10.07 -2.56 12.59
N ALA A 79 -10.66 -1.59 11.89
CA ALA A 79 -10.46 -1.44 10.45
C ALA A 79 -9.01 -1.08 10.11
N ALA A 80 -8.40 -0.12 10.81
CA ALA A 80 -7.00 0.25 10.62
C ALA A 80 -6.06 -0.97 10.75
N LEU A 81 -6.26 -1.81 11.77
CA LEU A 81 -5.50 -3.07 11.91
C LEU A 81 -5.75 -4.03 10.76
N ARG A 82 -7.02 -4.23 10.37
CA ARG A 82 -7.38 -5.13 9.26
C ARG A 82 -6.74 -4.67 7.95
N THR A 83 -6.84 -3.40 7.62
CA THR A 83 -6.21 -2.83 6.42
C THR A 83 -4.69 -2.95 6.49
N ALA A 84 -4.08 -2.67 7.65
CA ALA A 84 -2.64 -2.85 7.84
C ALA A 84 -2.20 -4.30 7.56
N VAL A 85 -2.87 -5.27 8.17
CA VAL A 85 -2.47 -6.69 8.13
C VAL A 85 -2.86 -7.39 6.84
N PHE A 86 -4.07 -7.15 6.33
CA PHE A 86 -4.61 -7.90 5.19
C PHE A 86 -4.42 -7.21 3.84
N VAL A 87 -4.11 -5.91 3.82
CA VAL A 87 -3.89 -5.15 2.59
C VAL A 87 -2.44 -4.64 2.51
N CYS A 88 -2.02 -3.80 3.45
CA CYS A 88 -0.73 -3.12 3.36
C CYS A 88 0.46 -4.07 3.55
N LEU A 89 0.39 -5.02 4.48
CA LEU A 89 1.48 -5.96 4.75
C LEU A 89 1.76 -6.87 3.53
N PRO A 90 0.77 -7.54 2.91
CA PRO A 90 0.99 -8.32 1.69
C PRO A 90 1.53 -7.46 0.53
N LEU A 91 0.97 -6.27 0.32
CA LEU A 91 1.46 -5.37 -0.73
C LEU A 91 2.93 -4.98 -0.50
N THR A 92 3.27 -4.59 0.73
CA THR A 92 4.65 -4.26 1.11
C THR A 92 5.59 -5.43 0.84
N ALA A 93 5.20 -6.66 1.19
CA ALA A 93 5.99 -7.85 0.93
C ALA A 93 6.21 -8.11 -0.58
N VAL A 94 5.17 -7.94 -1.41
CA VAL A 94 5.27 -8.09 -2.88
C VAL A 94 6.17 -7.01 -3.48
N PHE A 95 6.03 -5.76 -3.06
CA PHE A 95 6.90 -4.67 -3.51
C PHE A 95 8.37 -4.87 -3.06
N ALA A 96 8.60 -5.34 -1.83
CA ALA A 96 9.93 -5.66 -1.34
C ALA A 96 10.56 -6.79 -2.16
N LEU A 97 9.79 -7.82 -2.50
CA LEU A 97 10.23 -8.92 -3.36
C LEU A 97 10.55 -8.43 -4.78
N ALA A 98 9.76 -7.51 -5.33
CA ALA A 98 10.00 -6.91 -6.63
C ALA A 98 11.26 -6.05 -6.68
N VAL A 99 11.50 -5.24 -5.64
CA VAL A 99 12.73 -4.45 -5.51
C VAL A 99 13.95 -5.35 -5.34
N ARG A 100 13.86 -6.39 -4.49
CA ARG A 100 14.97 -7.32 -4.23
C ARG A 100 15.39 -8.11 -5.47
N ASN A 101 14.43 -8.65 -6.23
CA ASN A 101 14.75 -9.48 -7.40
C ASN A 101 15.05 -8.63 -8.64
N GLY A 102 14.42 -7.45 -8.76
CA GLY A 102 14.61 -6.54 -9.90
C GLY A 102 14.17 -7.10 -11.26
N THR A 103 13.51 -8.26 -11.30
CA THR A 103 13.05 -8.86 -12.56
C THR A 103 11.67 -8.32 -12.95
N ARG A 104 11.45 -8.18 -14.26
CA ARG A 104 10.18 -7.69 -14.82
C ARG A 104 8.96 -8.49 -14.35
N ARG A 105 9.10 -9.81 -14.11
CA ARG A 105 8.02 -10.66 -13.60
C ARG A 105 7.54 -10.21 -12.23
N PHE A 106 8.45 -9.97 -11.27
CA PHE A 106 8.07 -9.50 -9.94
C PHE A 106 7.58 -8.06 -9.94
N GLN A 107 8.14 -7.19 -10.80
CA GLN A 107 7.63 -5.83 -10.95
C GLN A 107 6.20 -5.80 -11.47
N LEU A 108 5.88 -6.61 -12.49
CA LEU A 108 4.52 -6.75 -12.98
C LEU A 108 3.58 -7.38 -11.96
N LEU A 109 4.06 -8.33 -11.15
CA LEU A 109 3.29 -8.88 -10.04
C LEU A 109 2.93 -7.80 -9.00
N ALA A 110 3.86 -6.91 -8.67
CA ALA A 110 3.60 -5.79 -7.76
C ALA A 110 2.56 -4.80 -8.33
N VAL A 111 2.65 -4.50 -9.62
CA VAL A 111 1.63 -3.69 -10.33
C VAL A 111 0.27 -4.38 -10.30
N ALA A 112 0.22 -5.68 -10.63
CA ALA A 112 -1.03 -6.44 -10.60
C ALA A 112 -1.63 -6.49 -9.19
N ALA A 113 -0.81 -6.69 -8.16
CA ALA A 113 -1.25 -6.75 -6.77
C ALA A 113 -1.90 -5.42 -6.32
N VAL A 114 -1.27 -4.28 -6.61
CA VAL A 114 -1.85 -2.97 -6.22
C VAL A 114 -3.12 -2.65 -7.02
N THR A 115 -3.18 -3.02 -8.31
CA THR A 115 -4.40 -2.86 -9.11
C THR A 115 -5.54 -3.70 -8.58
N VAL A 116 -5.29 -4.98 -8.24
CA VAL A 116 -6.31 -5.86 -7.65
C VAL A 116 -6.76 -5.33 -6.29
N ALA A 117 -5.84 -4.88 -5.44
CA ALA A 117 -6.19 -4.30 -4.14
C ALA A 117 -7.06 -3.04 -4.29
N GLY A 118 -6.73 -2.16 -5.24
CA GLY A 118 -7.53 -0.97 -5.54
C GLY A 118 -8.92 -1.30 -6.08
N LEU A 119 -9.02 -2.29 -6.99
CA LEU A 119 -10.32 -2.75 -7.50
C LEU A 119 -11.19 -3.35 -6.39
N ILE A 120 -10.61 -4.16 -5.51
CA ILE A 120 -11.35 -4.72 -4.36
C ILE A 120 -11.87 -3.60 -3.45
N ASN A 121 -11.05 -2.58 -3.18
CA ASN A 121 -11.45 -1.46 -2.32
C ASN A 121 -12.54 -0.57 -2.96
N ILE A 122 -12.58 -0.45 -4.29
CA ILE A 122 -13.64 0.29 -5.00
C ILE A 122 -14.95 -0.51 -5.07
N LEU A 123 -14.85 -1.84 -5.19
CA LEU A 123 -16.02 -2.71 -5.41
C LEU A 123 -16.71 -3.15 -4.11
N LEU A 124 -16.06 -3.01 -2.96
CA LEU A 124 -16.57 -3.35 -1.63
C LEU A 124 -16.94 -2.09 -0.86
#